data_AF-A0A967HQS2-F1
#
_entry.id   AF-A0A967HQS2-F1
#
_cell.length_a   1.000
_cell.length_b   1.000
_cell.length_c   1.000
_cell.angle_alpha   90.00
_cell.angle_beta   90.00
_cell.angle_gamma   90.00
#
_symmetry.space_group_name_H-M   'P 1'
#
loop_
_entity.id
_entity.type
_entity.pdbx_description
1 polymer ?
#
loop_
_entity_poly.entity_id
_entity_poly.type
_entity_poly.pdbx_seq_one_letter_code
_entity_poly.pdbx_strand_id
1 'polypeptide(L)' 'LGGDSLKRGPVGFDRDHPLIDDIKRKDFIAVAELTEDDVVADGFVERFADRCAAGAPFVRWLCEAVGVGF' A
#
# COMPACT_ATOMS: atom_id res chain seq x y z
N LEU A 1 -1.38 -3.20 5.19
CA LEU A 1 -1.70 -3.02 3.75
C LEU A 1 -3.18 -3.24 3.56
N GLY A 2 -3.85 -2.28 2.94
CA GLY A 2 -5.27 -2.36 2.57
C GLY A 2 -5.47 -2.98 1.19
N GLY A 3 -6.73 -2.96 0.74
CA GLY A 3 -7.15 -3.47 -0.57
C GLY A 3 -7.61 -4.93 -0.53
N ASP A 4 -7.89 -5.48 -1.71
CA ASP A 4 -8.53 -6.78 -1.84
C ASP A 4 -7.54 -7.95 -1.71
N SER A 5 -8.06 -9.06 -1.21
CA SER A 5 -7.33 -10.33 -1.13
C SER A 5 -8.22 -11.50 -1.53
N LEU A 6 -7.62 -12.52 -2.13
CA LEU A 6 -8.29 -13.76 -2.46
C LEU A 6 -8.65 -14.53 -1.18
N LYS A 7 -9.82 -15.18 -1.16
CA LYS A 7 -10.23 -16.05 -0.04
C LYS A 7 -9.38 -17.32 0.07
N ARG A 8 -8.91 -17.84 -1.07
CA ARG A 8 -8.04 -19.02 -1.19
C ARG A 8 -6.79 -18.65 -1.98
N GLY A 9 -5.69 -19.37 -1.74
CA GLY A 9 -4.47 -19.21 -2.53
C GLY A 9 -4.74 -19.36 -4.04
N PRO A 10 -4.06 -18.57 -4.89
CA PRO A 10 -4.19 -18.70 -6.34
C PRO A 10 -3.72 -20.08 -6.82
N VAL A 11 -4.25 -20.52 -7.96
CA VAL A 11 -3.87 -21.79 -8.59
C VAL A 11 -2.39 -21.78 -8.92
N GLY A 12 -1.69 -22.88 -8.63
CA GLY A 12 -0.25 -23.03 -8.90
C GLY A 12 0.67 -22.66 -7.72
N PHE A 13 0.12 -22.21 -6.59
CA PHE A 13 0.88 -21.98 -5.37
C PHE A 13 0.57 -23.03 -4.29
N ASP A 14 1.58 -23.40 -3.51
CA ASP A 14 1.39 -24.24 -2.33
C ASP A 14 0.46 -23.53 -1.34
N ARG A 15 -0.51 -24.27 -0.81
CA ARG A 15 -1.48 -23.77 0.15
C ARG A 15 -0.83 -23.42 1.48
N ASP A 16 0.26 -24.11 1.82
CA ASP A 16 1.00 -23.91 3.07
C ASP A 16 2.28 -23.08 2.84
N HIS A 17 2.39 -22.37 1.70
CA HIS A 17 3.52 -21.49 1.42
C HIS A 17 3.67 -20.46 2.55
N PRO A 18 4.89 -20.20 3.07
CA PRO A 18 5.11 -19.29 4.20
C PRO A 18 4.64 -17.85 3.94
N LEU A 19 4.51 -17.46 2.67
CA LEU A 19 4.02 -16.15 2.21
C LEU A 19 2.62 -16.21 1.57
N ILE A 20 1.82 -17.25 1.83
CA ILE A 20 0.55 -17.46 1.12
C ILE A 20 -0.42 -16.28 1.28
N ASP A 21 -0.41 -15.59 2.42
CA ASP A 21 -1.27 -14.43 2.63
C ASP A 21 -0.87 -13.22 1.79
N ASP A 22 0.43 -13.02 1.53
CA ASP A 22 0.89 -11.99 0.61
C ASP A 22 0.65 -12.36 -0.85
N ILE A 23 0.82 -13.64 -1.20
CA ILE A 23 0.50 -14.18 -2.53
C ILE A 23 -1.00 -14.03 -2.87
N LYS A 24 -1.87 -14.03 -1.85
CA LYS A 24 -3.31 -13.81 -2.02
C LYS A 24 -3.69 -12.34 -2.25
N ARG A 25 -2.80 -11.38 -2.00
CA ARG A 25 -3.10 -9.95 -2.18
C ARG A 25 -3.25 -9.64 -3.66
N LYS A 26 -4.33 -8.92 -3.99
CA LYS A 26 -4.51 -8.34 -5.32
C LYS A 26 -3.94 -6.93 -5.39
N ASP A 27 -4.09 -6.22 -4.28
CA ASP A 27 -3.69 -4.84 -4.15
C ASP A 27 -2.66 -4.65 -3.03
N PHE A 28 -1.80 -3.66 -3.22
CA PHE A 28 -0.77 -3.25 -2.29
C PHE A 28 -0.99 -1.77 -1.96
N ILE A 29 -1.87 -1.49 -0.99
CA ILE A 29 -2.32 -0.12 -0.68
C ILE A 29 -1.80 0.33 0.69
N ALA A 30 -1.13 1.47 0.72
CA ALA A 30 -0.84 2.24 1.92
C ALA A 30 -1.87 3.36 2.06
N VAL A 31 -2.42 3.53 3.26
CA VAL A 31 -3.44 4.54 3.56
C VAL A 31 -2.97 5.36 4.75
N ALA A 32 -3.07 6.68 4.64
CA ALA A 32 -2.95 7.61 5.75
C ALA A 32 -4.30 8.32 5.91
N GLU A 33 -4.99 8.04 7.01
CA GLU A 33 -6.27 8.68 7.30
C GLU A 33 -6.07 10.15 7.67
N LEU A 34 -7.00 10.98 7.22
CA LEU A 34 -7.11 12.40 7.53
C LEU A 34 -8.58 12.68 7.86
N THR A 35 -8.80 13.44 8.92
CA THR A 35 -10.13 13.94 9.28
C THR A 35 -10.44 15.24 8.54
N GLU A 36 -11.70 15.66 8.54
CA GLU A 36 -12.08 16.97 8.00
C GLU A 36 -11.36 18.12 8.74
N ASP A 37 -11.19 18.00 10.05
CA ASP A 37 -10.46 18.96 10.88
C ASP A 37 -8.98 19.06 10.47
N ASP A 38 -8.33 17.94 10.13
CA ASP A 38 -6.95 17.94 9.64
C ASP A 38 -6.78 18.72 8.34
N VAL A 39 -7.82 18.69 7.49
CA VAL A 39 -7.84 19.29 6.15
C VAL A 39 -8.03 20.80 6.22
N VAL A 40 -8.85 21.29 7.15
CA VAL A 40 -9.12 22.73 7.32
C VAL A 40 -8.13 23.43 8.24
N ALA A 41 -7.37 22.68 9.05
CA ALA A 41 -6.38 23.25 9.96
C ALA A 41 -5.17 23.84 9.23
N ASP A 42 -4.59 24.90 9.80
CA ASP A 42 -3.34 25.49 9.34
C ASP A 42 -2.24 24.44 9.19
N GLY A 43 -1.43 24.53 8.13
CA GLY A 43 -0.35 23.58 7.85
C GLY A 43 -0.80 22.25 7.21
N PHE A 44 -2.01 22.19 6.68
CA PHE A 44 -2.52 20.98 6.02
C PHE A 44 -1.63 20.53 4.86
N VAL A 45 -1.16 21.45 4.02
CA VAL A 45 -0.35 21.12 2.84
C VAL A 45 0.95 20.44 3.23
N GLU A 46 1.61 20.94 4.28
CA GLU A 46 2.83 20.34 4.83
C GLU A 46 2.54 18.95 5.41
N ARG A 47 1.47 18.81 6.22
CA ARG A 47 1.07 17.50 6.75
C ARG A 47 0.79 16.49 5.63
N PHE A 48 0.05 16.91 4.59
CA PHE A 48 -0.25 16.06 3.45
C PHE A 48 1.03 15.64 2.71
N ALA A 49 1.92 16.59 2.41
CA ALA A 49 3.19 16.33 1.76
C ALA A 49 4.06 15.36 2.57
N ASP A 50 4.11 15.50 3.90
CA ASP A 50 4.83 14.60 4.79
C ASP A 50 4.26 13.17 4.75
N ARG A 51 2.93 13.01 4.70
CA ARG A 51 2.30 11.68 4.55
C ARG A 51 2.62 11.06 3.20
N CYS A 52 2.62 11.85 2.12
CA CYS A 52 3.03 11.37 0.80
C CYS A 52 4.51 10.95 0.79
N ALA A 53 5.39 11.77 1.37
CA ALA A 53 6.81 11.46 1.49
C ALA A 53 7.07 10.19 2.31
N ALA A 54 6.31 9.98 3.39
CA ALA A 54 6.38 8.75 4.18
C ALA A 54 5.93 7.50 3.39
N GLY A 55 5.00 7.64 2.45
CA GLY A 55 4.54 6.57 1.57
C GLY A 55 5.45 6.29 0.36
N ALA A 56 6.27 7.26 -0.05
CA ALA A 56 7.10 7.16 -1.24
C ALA A 56 8.04 5.92 -1.29
N PRO A 57 8.70 5.49 -0.19
CA PRO A 57 9.52 4.28 -0.22
C PRO A 57 8.74 3.01 -0.58
N PHE A 58 7.48 2.91 -0.15
CA PHE A 58 6.63 1.77 -0.46
C PHE A 58 6.25 1.72 -1.94
N VAL A 59 5.89 2.87 -2.52
CA VAL A 59 5.57 2.96 -3.95
C VAL A 59 6.81 2.70 -4.81
N ARG A 60 7.99 3.22 -4.41
CA ARG A 60 9.26 2.90 -5.06
C ARG A 60 9.51 1.38 -5.10
N TRP A 61 9.36 0.70 -3.97
CA TRP A 61 9.53 -0.75 -3.90
C TRP A 61 8.57 -1.50 -4.84
N LEU A 62 7.31 -1.06 -4.94
CA LEU A 62 6.33 -1.64 -5.88
C LEU A 62 6.74 -1.42 -7.34
N CYS A 63 7.16 -0.20 -7.69
CA CYS A 63 7.63 0.11 -9.06
C CYS A 63 8.83 -0.75 -9.44
N GLU A 64 9.82 -0.86 -8.54
CA GLU A 64 11.00 -1.71 -8.74
C GLU A 64 10.64 -3.18 -8.94
N ALA A 65 9.68 -3.70 -8.16
CA ALA A 65 9.25 -5.10 -8.24
C ALA A 65 8.65 -5.49 -9.61
N VAL A 66 8.07 -4.54 -10.34
CA VAL A 66 7.49 -4.76 -11.68
C VAL A 66 8.30 -4.12 -12.80
N GLY A 67 9.47 -3.55 -12.50
CA GLY A 67 10.39 -2.99 -13.48
C GLY A 67 9.91 -1.69 -14.15
N VAL A 68 9.13 -0.87 -13.44
CA VAL A 68 8.66 0.45 -13.93
C VAL A 68 9.35 1.60 -13.21
N GLY A 69 9.30 2.80 -13.79
CA GLY A 69 9.83 4.01 -13.16
C GLY A 69 9.02 4.44 -11.95
N PHE A 70 9.71 4.93 -10.91
CA PHE A 70 9.12 5.66 -9.79
C PHE A 70 9.25 7.16 -10.03
#